data_AF-A0A1H1DZE0-F1
#
_entry.id   AF-A0A1H1DZE0-F1
#
_cell.length_a   1.000
_cell.length_b   1.000
_cell.length_c   1.000
_cell.angle_alpha   90.00
_cell.angle_beta   90.00
_cell.angle_gamma   90.00
#
_symmetry.space_group_name_H-M   'P 1'
#
loop_
_entity.id
_entity.type
_entity.pdbx_description
1 polymer ?
#
loop_
_entity_poly.entity_id
_entity_poly.type
_entity_poly.pdbx_seq_one_letter_code
_entity_poly.pdbx_strand_id
1 'polypeptide(L)'
;MTGPITCPECDGAGVEILGVLHLACRFCGGRGWVGGEHEPAEAGEGPPPVWEHGMWRDPMVSSVLKCRRCLGSGVVVSVDRAARRLARMPCSCRR
;
A
#
# COMPACT_ATOMS: atom_id res chain seq x y z
N MET A 1 -17.27 24.37 8.14
CA MET A 1 -17.27 22.99 7.61
C MET A 1 -16.91 23.05 6.14
N THR A 2 -15.66 22.75 5.81
CA THR A 2 -15.18 22.62 4.42
C THR A 2 -15.67 21.28 3.88
N GLY A 3 -16.37 21.30 2.74
CA GLY A 3 -16.89 20.09 2.09
C GLY A 3 -15.77 19.12 1.66
N PRO A 4 -16.12 17.89 1.26
CA PRO A 4 -15.15 16.91 0.79
C PRO A 4 -14.41 17.46 -0.44
N ILE A 5 -13.09 17.41 -0.40
CA ILE A 5 -12.22 17.78 -1.52
C ILE A 5 -11.61 16.52 -2.13
N THR A 6 -11.34 16.54 -3.44
CA THR A 6 -10.61 15.47 -4.12
C THR A 6 -9.28 15.19 -3.42
N CYS A 7 -8.95 13.91 -3.25
CA CYS A 7 -7.73 13.51 -2.58
C CYS A 7 -6.50 14.00 -3.36
N PRO A 8 -5.64 14.85 -2.79
CA PRO A 8 -4.50 15.44 -3.50
C PRO A 8 -3.35 14.46 -3.77
N GLU A 9 -3.34 13.31 -3.08
CA GLU A 9 -2.29 12.30 -3.21
C GLU A 9 -2.58 11.27 -4.31
N CYS A 10 -3.84 11.11 -4.71
CA CYS A 10 -4.23 10.16 -5.74
C CYS A 10 -5.16 10.75 -6.81
N ASP A 11 -5.34 12.07 -6.83
CA ASP A 11 -6.21 12.80 -7.75
C ASP A 11 -7.60 12.18 -7.91
N GLY A 12 -8.15 11.64 -6.81
CA GLY A 12 -9.47 11.01 -6.81
C GLY A 12 -9.51 9.52 -7.19
N ALA A 13 -8.39 8.93 -7.63
CA ALA A 13 -8.36 7.53 -8.04
C ALA A 13 -8.65 6.55 -6.89
N GLY A 14 -8.36 6.94 -5.64
CA GLY A 14 -8.54 6.08 -4.46
C GLY A 14 -7.55 4.91 -4.38
N VAL A 15 -6.80 4.62 -5.43
CA VAL A 15 -5.86 3.48 -5.48
C VAL A 15 -4.51 3.89 -6.05
N GLU A 16 -3.46 3.20 -5.61
CA GLU A 16 -2.11 3.23 -6.17
C GLU A 16 -1.80 1.87 -6.80
N ILE A 17 -1.29 1.89 -8.05
CA ILE A 17 -0.99 0.68 -8.81
C ILE A 17 0.50 0.37 -8.73
N LEU A 18 0.86 -0.77 -8.13
CA LEU A 18 2.22 -1.28 -8.07
C LEU A 18 2.33 -2.61 -8.82
N GLY A 19 2.61 -2.54 -10.12
CA GLY A 19 2.59 -3.71 -10.99
C GLY A 19 1.18 -4.26 -11.11
N VAL A 20 0.95 -5.48 -10.61
CA VAL A 20 -0.37 -6.14 -10.59
C VAL A 20 -1.17 -5.85 -9.30
N LEU A 21 -0.58 -5.12 -8.35
CA LEU A 21 -1.21 -4.85 -7.06
C LEU A 21 -1.97 -3.53 -7.10
N HIS A 22 -3.22 -3.57 -6.66
CA HIS A 22 -4.03 -2.39 -6.38
C HIS A 22 -4.02 -2.14 -4.88
N LEU A 23 -3.36 -1.06 -4.45
CA LEU A 23 -3.30 -0.66 -3.05
C LEU A 23 -4.24 0.52 -2.83
N ALA A 24 -5.03 0.50 -1.75
CA ALA A 24 -5.80 1.69 -1.38
C ALA A 24 -4.84 2.87 -1.12
N CYS A 25 -5.19 4.05 -1.64
CA CYS A 25 -4.43 5.28 -1.38
C CYS A 25 -4.34 5.50 0.13
N ARG A 26 -3.10 5.58 0.64
CA ARG A 26 -2.85 5.64 2.08
C ARG A 26 -3.32 6.93 2.74
N PHE A 27 -3.49 7.99 1.95
CA PHE A 27 -3.94 9.29 2.44
C PHE A 27 -5.45 9.34 2.64
N CYS A 28 -6.24 9.00 1.61
CA CYS A 28 -7.71 8.99 1.70
C CYS A 28 -8.30 7.65 2.15
N GLY A 29 -7.47 6.61 2.36
CA GLY A 29 -7.91 5.28 2.76
C GLY A 29 -8.76 4.57 1.70
N GLY A 30 -8.56 4.86 0.42
CA GLY A 30 -9.36 4.27 -0.67
C GLY A 30 -10.55 5.10 -1.16
N ARG A 31 -10.84 6.24 -0.52
CA ARG A 31 -12.07 7.01 -0.78
C ARG A 31 -12.03 7.91 -2.01
N GLY A 32 -10.85 8.37 -2.43
CA GLY A 32 -10.70 9.37 -3.50
C GLY A 32 -10.95 10.82 -3.07
N TRP A 33 -11.32 11.07 -1.81
CA TRP A 33 -11.56 12.41 -1.28
C TRP A 33 -11.21 12.48 0.22
N VAL A 34 -11.05 13.70 0.76
CA VAL A 34 -10.76 13.99 2.17
C VAL A 34 -11.61 15.18 2.69
N GLY A 35 -11.91 15.20 3.98
CA GLY A 35 -12.64 16.29 4.66
C GLY A 35 -13.69 15.80 5.68
N GLY A 36 -14.12 16.70 6.58
CA GLY A 36 -15.09 16.40 7.65
C GLY A 36 -14.56 15.41 8.68
N GLU A 37 -15.37 14.44 9.09
CA GLU A 37 -15.01 13.34 10.00
C GLU A 37 -14.01 12.32 9.41
N HIS A 38 -13.54 12.55 8.17
CA HIS A 38 -12.64 11.67 7.44
C HIS A 38 -11.29 12.31 7.11
N GLU A 39 -10.88 13.33 7.86
CA GLU A 39 -9.50 13.79 7.84
C GLU A 39 -8.54 12.62 8.15
N PRO A 40 -7.38 12.52 7.47
CA PRO A 40 -6.44 11.44 7.71
C PRO A 40 -5.99 11.48 9.17
N ALA A 41 -6.30 10.43 9.93
CA ALA A 41 -5.81 10.29 11.30
C ALA A 41 -4.28 10.34 11.32
N GLU A 42 -3.70 10.88 12.39
CA GLU A 42 -2.25 10.83 12.61
C GLU A 42 -1.72 9.41 12.41
N ALA A 43 -0.50 9.29 11.90
CA ALA A 43 0.09 8.02 11.52
C ALA A 43 0.25 7.10 12.74
N GLY A 44 -0.78 6.27 13.00
CA GLY A 44 -0.71 5.18 13.96
C GLY A 44 0.33 4.14 13.56
N GLU A 45 0.61 3.23 14.48
CA GLU A 45 1.45 2.07 14.19
C GLU A 45 0.78 1.27 13.05
N GLY A 46 1.42 1.28 11.88
CA GLY A 46 0.87 0.66 10.68
C GLY A 46 0.69 -0.84 10.88
N PRO A 47 -0.14 -1.49 10.05
CA PRO A 47 -0.28 -2.95 10.13
C PRO A 47 1.11 -3.61 10.01
N PRO A 48 1.32 -4.75 10.68
CA PRO A 48 2.56 -5.50 10.54
C PRO A 48 2.79 -5.80 9.06
N PRO A 49 4.05 -5.92 8.66
CA PRO A 49 4.35 -6.08 7.25
C PRO A 49 3.70 -7.34 6.68
N VAL A 50 3.23 -7.25 5.45
CA VAL A 50 2.42 -8.29 4.78
C VAL A 50 3.10 -9.67 4.75
N TRP A 51 4.44 -9.74 4.77
CA TRP A 51 5.19 -11.01 4.79
C TRP A 51 5.08 -11.77 6.11
N GLU A 52 4.63 -11.13 7.19
CA GLU A 52 4.34 -11.73 8.50
C GLU A 52 2.86 -12.14 8.66
N HIS A 53 1.99 -11.78 7.71
CA HIS A 53 0.55 -12.01 7.82
C HIS A 53 0.17 -13.50 7.79
N GLY A 54 -0.81 -13.91 8.59
CA GLY A 54 -1.26 -15.31 8.69
C GLY A 54 -1.78 -15.92 7.39
N MET A 55 -2.19 -15.09 6.43
CA MET A 55 -2.67 -15.52 5.09
C MET A 55 -1.70 -16.43 4.35
N TRP A 56 -0.40 -16.40 4.68
CA TRP A 56 0.58 -17.27 4.06
C TRP A 56 0.45 -18.75 4.41
N ARG A 57 -0.37 -19.08 5.41
CA ARG A 57 -0.76 -20.45 5.74
C ARG A 57 -1.88 -20.96 4.84
N ASP A 58 -2.54 -20.08 4.09
CA ASP A 58 -3.60 -20.43 3.15
C ASP A 58 -2.99 -21.07 1.88
N PRO A 59 -3.42 -22.29 1.50
CA PRO A 59 -2.93 -22.98 0.30
C PRO A 59 -3.20 -22.21 -1.00
N MET A 60 -4.33 -21.51 -1.10
CA MET A 60 -4.67 -20.71 -2.28
C MET A 60 -3.75 -19.50 -2.39
N VAL A 61 -3.53 -18.75 -1.30
CA VAL A 61 -2.61 -17.60 -1.29
C VAL A 61 -1.18 -18.01 -1.64
N SER A 62 -0.69 -19.10 -1.03
CA SER A 62 0.66 -19.61 -1.29
C SER A 62 0.85 -20.16 -2.71
N SER A 63 -0.23 -20.65 -3.36
CA SER A 63 -0.19 -21.11 -4.75
C SER A 63 -0.11 -19.96 -5.76
N VAL A 64 -0.73 -18.81 -5.47
CA VAL A 64 -0.78 -17.65 -6.37
C VAL A 64 0.45 -16.76 -6.19
N LEU A 65 0.86 -16.50 -4.94
CA LEU A 65 1.95 -15.58 -4.63
C LEU A 65 3.26 -16.33 -4.37
N LYS A 66 4.07 -16.46 -5.42
CA LYS A 66 5.34 -17.20 -5.40
C LYS A 66 6.41 -16.65 -4.45
N CYS A 67 6.27 -15.41 -3.96
CA CYS A 67 7.22 -14.80 -3.03
C CYS A 67 6.52 -13.95 -1.97
N ARG A 68 6.80 -14.22 -0.69
CA ARG A 68 6.22 -13.47 0.44
C ARG A 68 6.67 -12.02 0.55
N ARG A 69 7.86 -11.70 0.03
CA ARG A 69 8.48 -10.38 0.14
C ARG A 69 7.98 -9.42 -0.92
N CYS A 70 8.03 -9.82 -2.19
CA CYS A 70 7.62 -8.97 -3.30
C CYS A 70 6.19 -9.24 -3.78
N LEU A 71 5.48 -10.22 -3.21
CA LEU A 71 4.13 -10.61 -3.61
C LEU A 71 4.04 -10.91 -5.12
N GLY A 72 5.08 -11.51 -5.70
CA GLY A 72 5.15 -11.81 -7.14
C GLY A 72 5.52 -10.62 -8.05
N SER A 73 5.64 -9.40 -7.53
CA SER A 73 6.03 -8.22 -8.34
C SER A 73 7.50 -8.22 -8.78
N GLY A 74 8.36 -8.97 -8.09
CA GLY A 74 9.81 -8.97 -8.31
C GLY A 74 10.53 -7.72 -7.79
N VAL A 75 9.83 -6.79 -7.17
CA VAL A 75 10.38 -5.56 -6.57
C VAL A 75 9.90 -5.46 -5.12
N VAL A 76 10.76 -5.00 -4.22
CA VAL A 76 10.38 -4.60 -2.85
C VAL A 76 10.36 -3.10 -2.80
N VAL A 77 9.29 -2.54 -2.24
CA VAL A 77 9.13 -1.10 -2.04
C VAL A 77 9.11 -0.81 -0.55
N SER A 78 9.93 0.15 -0.13
CA SER A 78 9.92 0.69 1.23
C SER A 78 9.62 2.18 1.18
N VAL A 79 8.92 2.67 2.20
CA VAL A 79 8.69 4.11 2.37
C VAL A 79 9.87 4.69 3.14
N ASP A 80 10.65 5.54 2.48
CA ASP A 80 11.57 6.43 3.17
C ASP A 80 10.73 7.58 3.77
N ARG A 81 10.47 7.49 5.07
CA ARG A 81 9.66 8.49 5.79
C ARG A 81 10.37 9.84 5.90
N ALA A 82 11.70 9.86 5.95
CA ALA A 82 12.47 11.09 6.05
C ALA A 82 12.48 11.85 4.72
N ALA A 83 12.70 11.13 3.61
CA ALA A 83 12.70 11.71 2.27
C ALA A 83 11.30 11.81 1.63
N ARG A 84 10.26 11.26 2.28
CA ARG A 84 8.89 11.13 1.75
C ARG A 84 8.87 10.52 0.35
N ARG A 85 9.63 9.45 0.14
CA ARG A 85 9.78 8.79 -1.17
C ARG A 85 9.64 7.28 -1.04
N LEU A 86 9.28 6.64 -2.15
CA LEU A 86 9.30 5.19 -2.28
C LEU A 86 10.68 4.74 -2.76
N ALA A 87 11.41 4.05 -1.88
CA ALA A 87 12.64 3.35 -2.24
C ALA A 87 12.26 2.00 -2.88
N ARG A 88 12.79 1.71 -4.07
CA ARG A 88 12.53 0.48 -4.83
C ARG A 88 13.81 -0.33 -4.94
N MET A 89 13.75 -1.63 -4.67
CA MET A 89 14.87 -2.55 -4.83
C MET A 89 14.44 -3.87 -5.47
N PRO A 90 15.28 -4.52 -6.30
CA PRO A 90 14.98 -5.85 -6.83
C PRO A 90 14.79 -6.86 -5.71
N CYS A 91 13.79 -7.73 -5.83
CA CYS A 91 13.61 -8.83 -4.89
C CYS A 91 14.60 -9.96 -5.16
N SER A 92 15.14 -10.58 -4.10
CA SER A 92 16.09 -11.70 -4.21
C SER A 92 15.52 -12.92 -4.94
N CYS A 93 14.20 -13.09 -4.99
CA CYS A 93 13.55 -14.18 -5.73
C CYS A 93 13.63 -14.04 -7.26
N ARG A 94 14.18 -12.94 -7.78
CA ARG A 94 14.47 -12.75 -9.21
C ARG A 94 15.87 -13.26 -9.61
N ARG A 95 16.69 -13.72 -8.64
CA ARG A 95 18.00 -14.32 -8.91
C ARG A 95 17.87 -15.82 -9.08
#